data_AF-A0A8X6W067-F1
#
_entry.id   AF-A0A8X6W067-F1
#
_cell.length_a   1.000
_cell.length_b   1.000
_cell.length_c   1.000
_cell.angle_alpha   90.00
_cell.angle_beta   90.00
_cell.angle_gamma   90.00
#
_symmetry.space_group_name_H-M   'P 1'
#
loop_
_entity.id
_entity.type
_entity.pdbx_description
1 polymer ?
#
loop_
_entity_poly.entity_id
_entity_poly.type
_entity_poly.pdbx_seq_one_letter_code
_entity_poly.pdbx_strand_id
1 'polypeptide(L)'
;MSPIKNDILQKYVKEEFGCEKMVCLDNKTRWNSLLAMLEIFLEIKSAISKALIDIKEEQMRVNVEFETVTTIVKGLKPVKIGLEKLCSEMQLC
;
A
#
# COMPACT_ATOMS: atom_id res chain seq x y z
N MET A 1 -5.18 11.18 6.56
CA MET A 1 -3.94 11.64 7.25
C MET A 1 -4.03 13.13 7.46
N SER A 2 -3.49 13.68 8.56
CA SER A 2 -3.31 15.14 8.62
C SER A 2 -2.24 15.56 7.60
N PRO A 3 -2.32 16.78 7.03
CA PRO A 3 -1.36 17.26 6.03
C PRO A 3 0.10 17.10 6.49
N ILE A 4 0.38 17.45 7.73
CA ILE A 4 1.72 17.36 8.35
C ILE A 4 2.28 15.94 8.33
N LYS A 5 1.46 14.92 8.63
CA LYS A 5 1.91 13.51 8.61
C LYS A 5 2.22 13.06 7.18
N ASN A 6 1.46 13.55 6.20
CA ASN A 6 1.71 13.26 4.80
C ASN A 6 3.01 13.89 4.31
N ASP A 7 3.27 15.14 4.68
CA ASP A 7 4.50 15.83 4.30
C ASP A 7 5.75 15.11 4.85
N ILE A 8 5.70 14.64 6.10
CA ILE A 8 6.78 13.86 6.71
C ILE A 8 6.99 12.53 5.97
N LEU A 9 5.91 11.80 5.66
CA LEU A 9 5.99 10.56 4.89
C LEU A 9 6.57 10.81 3.49
N GLN A 10 6.05 11.79 2.76
CA GLN A 10 6.48 12.10 1.40
C GLN A 10 7.94 12.56 1.35
N LYS A 11 8.44 13.24 2.39
CA LYS A 11 9.87 13.54 2.53
C LYS A 11 10.71 12.25 2.50
N TYR A 12 10.40 11.27 3.36
CA TYR A 12 11.14 10.01 3.39
C TYR A 12 10.98 9.17 2.13
N VAL A 13 9.79 9.18 1.54
CA VAL A 13 9.53 8.50 0.26
C VAL A 13 10.38 9.12 -0.86
N LYS A 14 10.44 10.46 -0.94
CA LYS A 14 11.24 11.15 -1.96
C LYS A 14 12.74 10.95 -1.77
N GLU A 15 13.21 10.92 -0.52
CA GLU A 15 14.61 10.61 -0.20
C GLU A 15 15.00 9.17 -0.59
N GLU A 16 14.10 8.20 -0.41
CA GLU A 16 14.39 6.78 -0.66
C GLU A 16 14.14 6.34 -2.11
N PHE A 17 13.09 6.86 -2.76
CA PHE A 17 12.62 6.42 -4.07
C PHE A 17 12.79 7.47 -5.18
N GLY A 18 13.22 8.70 -4.84
CA GLY A 18 13.42 9.79 -5.80
C GLY A 18 12.13 10.42 -6.35
N CYS A 19 10.95 9.91 -5.96
CA CYS A 19 9.65 10.42 -6.37
C CYS A 19 8.67 10.39 -5.18
N GLU A 20 7.59 11.14 -5.28
CA GLU A 20 6.48 11.06 -4.33
C GLU A 20 5.61 9.86 -4.69
N LYS A 21 5.14 9.11 -3.68
CA LYS A 21 4.26 7.96 -3.85
C LYS A 21 2.94 8.27 -3.18
N MET A 22 1.86 8.26 -3.95
CA MET A 22 0.53 8.44 -3.40
C MET A 22 0.01 7.10 -2.87
N VAL A 23 -0.11 6.99 -1.54
CA VAL A 23 -0.97 5.97 -0.94
C VAL A 23 -2.38 6.50 -1.05
N CYS A 24 -3.12 6.08 -2.08
CA CYS A 24 -4.53 6.45 -2.23
C CYS A 24 -5.30 6.02 -0.96
N LEU A 25 -5.99 6.92 -0.27
CA LEU A 25 -6.79 6.56 0.92
C LEU A 25 -8.26 6.30 0.58
N ASP A 26 -8.78 6.90 -0.50
CA ASP A 26 -10.20 6.92 -0.89
C ASP A 26 -10.44 6.39 -2.31
N ASN A 27 -9.89 5.23 -2.67
CA ASN A 27 -10.30 4.57 -3.90
C ASN A 27 -11.54 3.71 -3.61
N LYS A 28 -12.60 3.92 -4.41
CA LYS A 28 -13.80 3.06 -4.46
C LYS A 28 -13.38 1.60 -4.33
N THR A 29 -14.11 0.83 -3.54
CA THR A 29 -13.99 -0.59 -3.11
C THR A 29 -13.84 -1.63 -4.23
N ARG A 30 -13.15 -1.30 -5.31
CA ARG A 30 -12.68 -2.24 -6.31
C ARG A 30 -11.42 -2.90 -5.77
N TRP A 31 -11.51 -4.20 -5.55
CA TRP A 31 -10.45 -5.04 -5.02
C TRP A 31 -9.11 -4.91 -5.78
N ASN A 32 -9.14 -4.61 -7.09
CA ASN A 32 -7.96 -4.27 -7.90
C ASN A 32 -7.21 -3.03 -7.40
N SER A 33 -7.95 -1.99 -7.01
CA SER A 33 -7.39 -0.75 -6.46
C SER A 33 -6.83 -0.97 -5.06
N LEU A 34 -7.46 -1.85 -4.27
CA LEU A 34 -6.94 -2.26 -2.97
C LEU A 34 -5.61 -3.00 -3.10
N LEU A 35 -5.52 -3.97 -4.02
CA LEU A 35 -4.26 -4.70 -4.23
C LEU A 35 -3.11 -3.75 -4.61
N ALA A 36 -3.34 -2.84 -5.56
CA ALA A 36 -2.34 -1.84 -5.94
C ALA A 36 -1.94 -0.93 -4.77
N MET A 37 -2.89 -0.53 -3.93
CA MET A 37 -2.59 0.26 -2.73
C MET A 37 -1.73 -0.51 -1.73
N LEU A 38 -2.06 -1.78 -1.45
CA LEU A 38 -1.29 -2.61 -0.53
C LEU A 38 0.12 -2.90 -1.07
N GLU A 39 0.28 -3.04 -2.38
CA GLU A 39 1.60 -3.16 -3.01
C GLU A 39 2.45 -1.90 -2.82
N ILE A 40 1.89 -0.71 -3.05
CA ILE A 40 2.58 0.57 -2.79
C ILE A 40 2.91 0.70 -1.30
N PHE A 41 1.98 0.35 -0.41
CA PHE A 41 2.19 0.39 1.04
C PHE A 41 3.38 -0.49 1.48
N LEU A 42 3.49 -1.70 0.93
CA LEU A 42 4.63 -2.59 1.19
C LEU A 42 5.93 -2.10 0.56
N GLU A 43 5.86 -1.44 -0.62
CA GLU A 43 7.01 -0.85 -1.29
C GLU A 43 7.64 0.24 -0.41
N ILE A 44 6.83 1.14 0.14
CA ILE A 44 7.30 2.29 0.94
C ILE A 44 7.44 2.00 2.45
N LYS A 45 7.39 0.73 2.86
CA LYS A 45 7.38 0.32 4.28
C LYS A 45 8.50 0.93 5.12
N SER A 46 9.70 1.09 4.54
CA SER A 46 10.86 1.71 5.21
C SER A 46 10.62 3.19 5.49
N ALA A 47 10.12 3.93 4.49
CA ALA A 47 9.75 5.33 4.64
C ALA A 47 8.61 5.52 5.67
N ILE A 48 7.64 4.60 5.70
CA ILE A 48 6.58 4.58 6.73
C ILE A 48 7.18 4.41 8.13
N SER A 49 8.06 3.42 8.33
CA SER A 49 8.71 3.21 9.64
C SER A 49 9.47 4.45 10.11
N LYS A 50 10.24 5.10 9.22
CA LYS A 50 10.97 6.35 9.53
C LYS A 50 10.00 7.49 9.90
N ALA A 51 8.93 7.66 9.13
CA ALA A 51 7.93 8.69 9.39
C ALA A 51 7.21 8.49 10.74
N LEU A 52 6.89 7.24 11.11
CA LEU A 52 6.24 6.92 12.38
C LEU A 52 7.14 7.24 13.59
N ILE A 53 8.44 6.96 13.48
CA ILE A 53 9.45 7.33 14.49
C ILE A 53 9.46 8.85 14.68
N ASP A 54 9.52 9.61 13.58
CA ASP A 54 9.57 11.09 13.61
C ASP A 54 8.32 11.73 14.21
N ILE A 55 7.14 11.17 13.93
CA ILE A 55 5.86 11.67 14.43
C ILE A 55 5.64 11.25 15.89
N LYS A 56 6.55 10.43 16.45
CA LYS A 56 6.44 9.84 17.81
C LYS A 56 5.15 9.04 17.99
N GLU A 57 4.62 8.51 16.90
CA GLU A 57 3.45 7.63 16.87
C GLU A 57 3.88 6.16 16.81
N GLU A 58 5.01 5.85 17.44
CA GLU A 58 5.51 4.49 17.59
C GLU A 58 4.67 3.72 18.64
N GLN A 59 3.39 3.54 18.33
CA GLN A 59 2.53 2.58 18.97
C GLN A 59 2.33 1.40 18.00
N MET A 60 2.93 0.26 18.37
CA MET A 60 2.67 -1.10 17.90
C MET A 60 3.33 -1.60 16.60
N ARG A 61 3.99 -2.76 16.76
CA ARG A 61 4.00 -3.96 15.89
C ARG A 61 4.06 -3.76 14.36
N VAL A 62 4.69 -2.69 13.89
CA VAL A 62 4.94 -2.38 12.48
C VAL A 62 5.34 -3.62 11.66
N ASN A 63 6.21 -4.47 12.21
CA ASN A 63 6.64 -5.71 11.53
C ASN A 63 5.53 -6.75 11.37
N VAL A 64 4.71 -7.00 12.39
CA VAL A 64 3.59 -7.98 12.34
C VAL A 64 2.50 -7.50 11.39
N GLU A 65 2.27 -6.19 11.34
CA GLU A 65 1.32 -5.57 10.41
C GLU A 65 1.80 -5.71 8.96
N PHE A 66 3.09 -5.46 8.68
CA PHE A 66 3.65 -5.65 7.34
C PHE A 66 3.64 -7.12 6.89
N GLU A 67 3.89 -8.08 7.78
CA GLU A 67 3.79 -9.51 7.47
C GLU A 67 2.35 -9.92 7.11
N THR A 68 1.37 -9.39 7.85
CA THR A 68 -0.05 -9.62 7.58
C THR A 68 -0.45 -9.07 6.21
N VAL A 69 -0.07 -7.81 5.92
CA VAL A 69 -0.32 -7.19 4.60
C VAL A 69 0.39 -7.95 3.49
N THR A 70 1.62 -8.42 3.71
CA THR A 70 2.35 -9.26 2.74
C THR A 70 1.59 -10.55 2.44
N THR A 71 1.01 -11.18 3.46
CA THR A 71 0.22 -12.41 3.30
C THR A 71 -1.05 -12.15 2.50
N ILE A 72 -1.74 -11.03 2.77
CA ILE A 72 -2.94 -10.61 2.03
C ILE A 72 -2.59 -10.37 0.56
N VAL A 73 -1.53 -9.61 0.25
CA VAL A 73 -1.10 -9.35 -1.13
C VAL A 73 -0.78 -10.64 -1.87
N LYS A 74 -0.08 -11.59 -1.22
CA LYS A 74 0.20 -12.91 -1.79
C LYS A 74 -1.08 -13.71 -2.10
N GLY A 75 -2.09 -13.63 -1.24
CA GLY A 75 -3.39 -14.27 -1.45
C GLY A 75 -4.23 -13.61 -2.54
N LEU A 76 -4.16 -12.28 -2.68
CA LEU A 76 -4.95 -11.53 -3.67
C LEU A 76 -4.38 -11.58 -5.09
N LYS A 77 -3.07 -11.74 -5.26
CA LYS A 77 -2.41 -11.88 -6.58
C LYS A 77 -3.01 -12.98 -7.47
N PRO A 78 -3.15 -14.24 -7.02
CA PRO A 78 -3.75 -15.28 -7.85
C PRO A 78 -5.23 -15.04 -8.13
N VAL A 79 -5.97 -14.44 -7.19
CA VAL A 79 -7.38 -14.04 -7.39
C VAL A 79 -7.48 -13.03 -8.54
N LYS A 80 -6.53 -12.08 -8.62
CA LYS A 80 -6.47 -11.13 -9.73
C LYS A 80 -6.34 -11.77 -11.08
N ILE A 81 -5.32 -12.61 -11.21
CA ILE A 81 -5.00 -13.30 -12.46
C ILE A 81 -6.19 -14.16 -12.89
N GLY A 82 -6.80 -14.88 -11.93
CA GLY A 82 -8.00 -15.67 -12.18
C GLY A 82 -9.18 -14.83 -12.68
N LEU A 83 -9.44 -13.69 -12.05
CA LEU A 83 -10.55 -12.82 -12.46
C LEU A 83 -10.30 -12.15 -13.81
N GLU A 84 -9.10 -11.62 -14.05
CA GLU A 84 -8.73 -11.02 -15.33
C GLU A 84 -8.90 -12.03 -16.49
N LYS A 85 -8.48 -13.28 -16.25
CA LYS A 85 -8.67 -14.38 -17.21
C LYS A 85 -10.15 -14.66 -17.45
N LEU A 86 -10.94 -14.87 -16.40
CA LEU A 86 -12.39 -15.11 -16.53
C LEU A 86 -13.12 -13.96 -17.24
N CYS A 87 -12.81 -12.71 -16.90
CA CYS A 87 -13.40 -11.54 -17.56
C CYS A 87 -13.06 -11.49 -19.06
N SER A 88 -11.84 -11.86 -19.44
CA SER A 88 -11.43 -11.92 -20.85
C SER A 88 -12.10 -13.06 -21.62
N GLU A 89 -12.35 -14.20 -20.97
CA GLU A 89 -13.01 -15.36 -21.58
C GLU A 89 -14.53 -15.17 -21.69
N MET A 90 -15.15 -14.41 -20.78
CA MET A 90 -16.61 -14.26 -20.70
C MET A 90 -17.17 -12.97 -21.33
N GLN A 91 -16.34 -12.08 -21.91
CA GLN A 91 -16.77 -10.75 -22.40
C GLN A 91 -17.59 -9.93 -21.37
N LEU A 92 -17.31 -10.11 -20.06
CA LEU A 92 -18.05 -9.47 -18.96
C LEU A 92 -17.47 -8.10 -18.55
N CYS A 93 -16.80 -7.39 -19.46
CA CYS A 93 -16.26 -6.05 -19.23
C CYS A 93 -16.73 -5.07 -20.29
#